data_AF-A0A3S0ZPY3-F1
#
_entry.id   AF-A0A3S0ZPY3-F1
#
_cell.length_a   1.000
_cell.length_b   1.000
_cell.length_c   1.000
_cell.angle_alpha   90.00
_cell.angle_beta   90.00
_cell.angle_gamma   90.00
#
_symmetry.space_group_name_H-M   'P 1'
#
loop_
_entity.id
_entity.type
_entity.pdbx_description
1 polymer ?
#
loop_
_entity_poly.entity_id
_entity_poly.type
_entity_poly.pdbx_seq_one_letter_code
_entity_poly.pdbx_strand_id
1 'polypeptide(L)'
;MNISQIFQLCLIIYLAFSVKPSNSVLEWLFGDSDNNDVSENEQKNEETIRFEVLSSDEKFLEFASTLNDLSPLDACFNIVIYNLKKKCGELSEEELGKLSVQLLNCQSEAEDRPVFRCTNSMSLAECTKSMDGTTWNSYQIVGNRARAMCYATQQVQFRRLTEGTVNRLISAASLQLKAMDDLKSQQETLTSLTSETVRKLSDSQQDLLSSQHALRDAHDDIFKHIAVNVKEIMQEKALIATGNRELAQLTENIREKLDSTAEQIQTREAVEHKKHERILQDLRAIQDNTEQSVLKLDSSLHKLLEKFTELDSQYSGMSVSLRKMNVTMNHVMTSIGLLGRDLDEKISWLSQLLGGADTKLSSMSCCLLHIAYFFLLAVAATFLQVALHARLAMMAVIVANVAAELNYGQSLD
;
A
#
# COMPACT_ATOMS: atom_id res chain seq x y z
N MET A 1 7.84 -47.67 -8.73
CA MET A 1 7.90 -46.26 -9.18
C MET A 1 6.54 -45.66 -8.91
N ASN A 2 6.45 -44.72 -7.96
CA ASN A 2 5.19 -44.33 -7.33
C ASN A 2 4.32 -43.47 -8.27
N ILE A 3 3.00 -43.65 -8.19
CA ILE A 3 1.97 -42.91 -8.96
C ILE A 3 2.14 -41.38 -8.82
N SER A 4 2.68 -40.90 -7.69
CA SER A 4 3.04 -39.49 -7.47
C SER A 4 4.18 -38.99 -8.38
N GLN A 5 5.15 -39.83 -8.74
CA GLN A 5 6.21 -39.46 -9.68
C GLN A 5 5.73 -39.47 -11.13
N ILE A 6 4.79 -40.36 -11.46
CA ILE A 6 4.14 -40.38 -12.78
C ILE A 6 3.29 -39.12 -12.96
N PHE A 7 2.59 -38.67 -11.91
CA PHE A 7 1.79 -37.45 -11.96
C PHE A 7 2.66 -36.19 -12.08
N GLN A 8 3.80 -36.12 -11.39
CA GLN A 8 4.75 -35.00 -11.57
C GLN A 8 5.41 -35.01 -12.95
N LEU A 9 5.77 -36.18 -13.50
CA LEU A 9 6.28 -36.29 -14.87
C LEU A 9 5.22 -35.89 -15.90
N CYS A 10 3.97 -36.32 -15.74
CA CYS A 10 2.88 -35.93 -16.62
C CYS A 10 2.57 -34.42 -16.53
N LEU A 11 2.65 -33.81 -15.35
CA LEU A 11 2.46 -32.36 -15.19
C LEU A 11 3.59 -31.56 -15.83
N ILE A 12 4.85 -32.02 -15.70
CA ILE A 12 6.02 -31.40 -16.33
C ILE A 12 5.97 -31.57 -17.86
N ILE A 13 5.58 -32.74 -18.36
CA ILE A 13 5.41 -33.00 -19.80
C ILE A 13 4.24 -32.19 -20.37
N TYR A 14 3.13 -32.06 -19.63
CA TYR A 14 1.99 -31.25 -20.03
C TYR A 14 2.32 -29.75 -20.06
N LEU A 15 3.10 -29.26 -19.09
CA LEU A 15 3.61 -27.88 -19.09
C LEU A 15 4.67 -27.64 -20.19
N ALA A 16 5.49 -28.64 -20.52
CA ALA A 16 6.45 -28.56 -21.64
C ALA A 16 5.77 -28.61 -23.02
N PHE A 17 4.65 -29.32 -23.17
CA PHE A 17 3.89 -29.39 -24.43
C PHE A 17 2.89 -28.24 -24.63
N SER A 18 2.47 -27.55 -23.56
CA SER A 18 1.53 -26.42 -23.65
C SER A 18 2.22 -25.07 -23.93
N VAL A 19 3.55 -25.04 -23.94
CA VAL A 19 4.34 -23.85 -24.31
C VAL A 19 4.86 -24.06 -25.74
N LYS A 20 4.23 -23.38 -26.70
CA LYS A 20 4.89 -23.14 -27.99
C LYS A 20 6.07 -22.18 -27.74
N PRO A 21 7.22 -22.38 -28.38
CA PRO A 21 8.35 -21.47 -28.26
C PRO A 21 8.00 -20.18 -29.01
N SER A 22 7.40 -19.23 -28.30
CA SER A 22 7.38 -17.84 -28.73
C SER A 22 8.75 -17.23 -28.44
N ASN A 23 9.25 -16.51 -29.42
CA ASN A 23 10.60 -16.01 -29.55
C ASN A 23 11.14 -15.24 -28.33
N SER A 24 12.47 -15.21 -28.27
CA SER A 24 13.33 -14.61 -27.26
C SER A 24 12.87 -13.26 -26.71
N VAL A 25 12.98 -13.12 -25.38
CA VAL A 25 12.83 -11.86 -24.60
C VAL A 25 13.71 -10.72 -25.13
N LEU A 26 14.79 -11.05 -25.84
CA LEU A 26 15.68 -10.10 -26.50
C LEU A 26 15.05 -9.39 -27.73
N GLU A 27 14.09 -10.02 -28.42
CA GLU A 27 13.40 -9.45 -29.59
C GLU A 27 12.36 -8.38 -29.18
N TRP A 28 11.84 -8.49 -27.95
CA TRP A 28 10.98 -7.47 -27.33
C TRP A 28 11.77 -6.28 -26.77
N LEU A 29 13.02 -6.51 -26.34
CA LEU A 29 13.85 -5.48 -25.70
C LEU A 29 14.69 -4.68 -26.70
N PHE A 30 15.09 -5.28 -27.81
CA PHE A 30 15.90 -4.65 -28.86
C PHE A 30 15.26 -4.95 -30.21
N GLY A 31 14.23 -4.16 -30.53
CA GLY A 31 13.43 -4.31 -31.74
C GLY A 31 14.23 -4.70 -32.97
N ASP A 32 13.64 -5.62 -33.73
CA ASP A 32 14.21 -6.28 -34.88
C ASP A 32 14.92 -5.31 -35.84
N SER A 33 16.17 -5.62 -36.11
CA SER A 33 16.92 -5.06 -37.21
C SER A 33 17.17 -6.20 -38.18
N ASP A 34 16.20 -6.52 -39.03
CA ASP A 34 16.58 -7.14 -40.28
C ASP A 34 15.70 -6.83 -41.49
N ASN A 35 16.41 -6.87 -42.60
CA ASN A 35 15.97 -6.65 -43.95
C ASN A 35 14.96 -7.72 -44.40
N ASN A 36 13.97 -7.27 -45.15
CA ASN A 36 13.24 -7.95 -46.23
C ASN A 36 12.67 -9.35 -45.97
N ASP A 37 11.34 -9.42 -45.78
CA ASP A 37 10.47 -10.08 -46.77
C ASP A 37 9.01 -9.69 -46.51
N VAL A 38 8.54 -8.68 -47.25
CA VAL A 38 7.12 -8.34 -47.32
C VAL A 38 6.47 -9.33 -48.29
N SER A 39 5.55 -10.13 -47.77
CA SER A 39 4.60 -10.89 -48.57
C SER A 39 3.83 -9.95 -49.49
N GLU A 40 4.18 -10.00 -50.78
CA GLU A 40 3.40 -9.43 -51.88
C GLU A 40 2.06 -10.18 -51.99
N ASN A 41 1.00 -9.59 -51.45
CA ASN A 41 -0.34 -9.79 -52.01
C ASN A 41 -1.26 -8.63 -51.64
N GLU A 42 -1.06 -7.50 -52.31
CA GLU A 42 -2.12 -6.57 -52.73
C GLU A 42 -1.50 -5.47 -53.60
N GLN A 43 -1.02 -5.86 -54.79
CA GLN A 43 -0.65 -4.91 -55.82
C GLN A 43 -1.93 -4.45 -56.50
N LYS A 44 -2.59 -3.44 -55.92
CA LYS A 44 -3.56 -2.64 -56.63
C LYS A 44 -2.78 -1.95 -57.75
N ASN A 45 -3.08 -2.37 -58.98
CA ASN A 45 -2.42 -2.04 -60.23
C ASN A 45 -2.42 -0.52 -60.46
N GLU A 46 -1.45 0.19 -59.88
CA GLU A 46 -1.08 1.52 -60.34
C GLU A 46 -0.10 1.30 -61.49
N GLU A 47 -0.63 1.31 -62.72
CA GLU A 47 0.16 1.25 -63.95
C GLU A 47 1.27 2.29 -63.86
N THR A 48 2.45 1.83 -63.45
CA THR A 48 3.66 2.64 -63.49
C THR A 48 4.01 2.68 -64.97
N ILE A 49 3.47 3.67 -65.68
CA ILE A 49 3.83 3.93 -67.08
C ILE A 49 5.29 4.38 -67.08
N ARG A 50 6.18 3.40 -67.04
CA ARG A 50 7.62 3.59 -67.09
C ARG A 50 8.01 3.71 -68.54
N PHE A 51 8.01 4.94 -69.04
CA PHE A 51 8.71 5.23 -70.29
C PHE A 51 10.21 4.97 -70.09
N GLU A 52 10.79 4.17 -70.98
CA GLU A 52 12.12 3.58 -70.83
C GLU A 52 13.24 4.62 -71.04
N VAL A 53 14.08 4.80 -70.02
CA VAL A 53 15.19 5.77 -70.04
C VAL A 53 16.51 5.03 -69.80
N LEU A 54 17.06 4.37 -70.84
CA LEU A 54 18.39 3.71 -70.79
C LEU A 54 19.54 4.70 -70.57
N SER A 55 20.25 4.63 -69.45
CA SER A 55 21.26 5.60 -69.01
C SER A 55 22.37 5.90 -70.05
N SER A 56 23.05 7.05 -69.96
CA SER A 56 24.07 7.49 -70.94
C SER A 56 25.26 6.53 -71.06
N ASP A 57 25.55 5.78 -70.00
CA ASP A 57 26.77 5.00 -69.86
C ASP A 57 26.58 3.56 -70.37
N GLU A 58 25.36 3.01 -70.23
CA GLU A 58 24.94 1.79 -70.94
C GLU A 58 25.00 1.97 -72.46
N LYS A 59 24.64 3.16 -72.96
CA LYS A 59 24.72 3.47 -74.40
C LYS A 59 26.13 3.44 -74.97
N PHE A 60 27.15 3.80 -74.17
CA PHE A 60 28.54 3.80 -74.64
C PHE A 60 29.07 2.37 -74.78
N LEU A 61 28.77 1.51 -73.81
CA LEU A 61 29.16 0.09 -73.84
C LEU A 61 28.36 -0.69 -74.89
N GLU A 62 27.07 -0.39 -75.03
CA GLU A 62 26.22 -0.96 -76.08
C GLU A 62 26.75 -0.55 -77.46
N PHE A 63 26.98 0.74 -77.71
CA PHE A 63 27.51 1.25 -78.98
C PHE A 63 28.88 0.66 -79.35
N ALA A 64 29.80 0.56 -78.40
CA ALA A 64 31.11 -0.05 -78.63
C ALA A 64 31.00 -1.56 -78.93
N SER A 65 30.04 -2.26 -78.31
CA SER A 65 29.78 -3.67 -78.61
C SER A 65 29.12 -3.86 -79.97
N THR A 66 28.23 -2.96 -80.41
CA THR A 66 27.57 -3.04 -81.71
C THR A 66 28.55 -2.86 -82.87
N LEU A 67 29.60 -2.07 -82.70
CA LEU A 67 30.59 -1.78 -83.75
C LEU A 67 31.39 -3.00 -84.20
N ASN A 68 31.57 -4.01 -83.35
CA ASN A 68 32.33 -5.23 -83.70
C ASN A 68 31.51 -6.22 -84.57
N ASP A 69 30.18 -6.14 -84.53
CA ASP A 69 29.28 -7.05 -85.27
C ASP A 69 28.80 -6.45 -86.61
N LEU A 70 29.24 -5.23 -86.95
CA LEU A 70 28.78 -4.48 -88.11
C LEU A 70 29.70 -4.62 -89.33
N SER A 71 29.15 -4.39 -90.53
CA SER A 71 29.95 -4.33 -91.75
C SER A 71 30.97 -3.18 -91.69
N PRO A 72 32.12 -3.25 -92.39
CA PRO A 72 33.11 -2.16 -92.40
C PRO A 72 32.53 -0.78 -92.75
N LEU A 73 31.51 -0.77 -93.62
CA LEU A 73 30.77 0.42 -94.01
C LEU A 73 29.91 0.96 -92.85
N ASP A 74 29.14 0.08 -92.20
CA ASP A 74 28.28 0.45 -91.08
C ASP A 74 29.10 0.90 -89.87
N ALA A 75 30.26 0.29 -89.63
CA ALA A 75 31.21 0.74 -88.61
C ALA A 75 31.73 2.15 -88.92
N CYS A 76 32.12 2.43 -90.16
CA CYS A 76 32.57 3.76 -90.59
C CYS A 76 31.46 4.83 -90.42
N PHE A 77 30.22 4.53 -90.81
CA PHE A 77 29.09 5.42 -90.60
C PHE A 77 28.86 5.75 -89.13
N ASN A 78 28.84 4.73 -88.27
CA ASN A 78 28.65 4.93 -86.84
C ASN A 78 29.80 5.72 -86.21
N ILE A 79 31.06 5.47 -86.60
CA ILE A 79 32.23 6.24 -86.12
C ILE A 79 32.15 7.70 -86.55
N VAL A 80 31.76 7.98 -87.81
CA VAL A 80 31.63 9.34 -88.33
C VAL A 80 30.51 10.11 -87.62
N ILE A 81 29.37 9.46 -87.38
CA ILE A 81 28.25 10.04 -86.63
C ILE A 81 28.65 10.29 -85.17
N TYR A 82 29.40 9.38 -84.56
CA TYR A 82 29.85 9.49 -83.16
C TYR A 82 30.94 10.56 -82.96
N ASN A 83 31.89 10.68 -83.90
CA ASN A 83 32.97 11.68 -83.84
C ASN A 83 32.44 13.12 -83.92
N LEU A 84 31.25 13.32 -84.46
CA LEU A 84 30.51 14.56 -84.29
C LEU A 84 29.93 14.60 -82.87
N LYS A 85 30.77 15.06 -81.94
CA LYS A 85 30.47 15.28 -80.52
C LYS A 85 29.23 16.15 -80.25
N LYS A 86 28.72 16.85 -81.26
CA LYS A 86 27.53 17.70 -81.16
C LYS A 86 26.27 16.86 -81.39
N LYS A 87 25.27 17.04 -80.54
CA LYS A 87 23.91 16.54 -80.81
C LYS A 87 23.48 17.09 -82.17
N CYS A 88 22.81 16.28 -82.98
CA CYS A 88 22.35 16.65 -84.32
C CYS A 88 21.63 18.01 -84.43
N GLY A 89 21.11 18.58 -83.32
CA GLY A 89 20.47 19.89 -83.27
C GLY A 89 21.42 21.10 -83.18
N GLU A 90 22.71 20.88 -82.95
CA GLU A 90 23.73 21.94 -82.78
C GLU A 90 24.71 22.02 -83.96
N LEU A 91 24.54 21.18 -84.99
CA LEU A 91 25.33 21.25 -86.21
C LEU A 91 24.79 22.33 -87.14
N SER A 92 25.70 23.16 -87.64
CA SER A 92 25.44 24.08 -88.76
C SER A 92 25.29 23.31 -90.08
N GLU A 93 24.66 23.93 -91.09
CA GLU A 93 24.55 23.36 -92.44
C GLU A 93 25.93 23.05 -93.06
N GLU A 94 26.96 23.81 -92.72
CA GLU A 94 28.32 23.55 -93.20
C GLU A 94 28.91 22.29 -92.55
N GLU A 95 28.68 22.08 -91.25
CA GLU A 95 29.13 20.87 -90.53
C GLU A 95 28.35 19.63 -91.00
N LEU A 96 27.04 19.75 -91.27
CA LEU A 96 26.23 18.70 -91.90
C LEU A 96 26.72 18.39 -93.32
N GLY A 97 27.13 19.40 -94.08
CA GLY A 97 27.77 19.21 -95.38
C GLY A 97 29.08 18.44 -95.26
N LYS A 98 29.97 18.80 -94.34
CA LYS A 98 31.25 18.09 -94.12
C LYS A 98 31.04 16.65 -93.64
N LEU A 99 30.05 16.41 -92.78
CA LEU A 99 29.59 15.08 -92.39
C LEU A 99 29.19 14.26 -93.62
N SER A 100 28.44 14.87 -94.53
CA SER A 100 27.98 14.21 -95.75
C SER A 100 29.14 13.80 -96.67
N VAL A 101 30.22 14.59 -96.72
CA VAL A 101 31.46 14.21 -97.42
C VAL A 101 32.16 13.04 -96.71
N GLN A 102 32.21 13.02 -95.39
CA GLN A 102 32.80 11.91 -94.63
C GLN A 102 32.01 10.60 -94.80
N LEU A 103 30.68 10.67 -94.78
CA LEU A 103 29.81 9.53 -95.06
C LEU A 103 29.98 9.06 -96.51
N LEU A 104 30.09 9.98 -97.48
CA LEU A 104 30.39 9.61 -98.86
C LEU A 104 31.76 8.91 -98.95
N ASN A 105 32.78 9.37 -98.23
CA ASN A 105 34.08 8.72 -98.21
C ASN A 105 34.05 7.32 -97.61
N CYS A 106 33.26 7.09 -96.55
CA CYS A 106 33.05 5.73 -96.02
C CYS A 106 32.49 4.79 -97.09
N GLN A 107 31.50 5.26 -97.87
CA GLN A 107 30.93 4.50 -98.98
C GLN A 107 31.96 4.26 -100.09
N SER A 108 32.69 5.31 -100.48
CA SER A 108 33.71 5.21 -101.51
C SER A 108 34.85 4.26 -101.12
N GLU A 109 35.30 4.31 -99.87
CA GLU A 109 36.38 3.45 -99.36
C GLU A 109 35.94 1.98 -99.32
N ALA A 110 34.69 1.69 -98.92
CA ALA A 110 34.15 0.33 -98.93
C ALA A 110 33.99 -0.25 -100.35
N GLU A 111 33.90 0.60 -101.38
CA GLU A 111 33.77 0.22 -102.79
C GLU A 111 35.07 0.40 -103.60
N ASP A 112 36.21 0.65 -102.95
CA ASP A 112 37.50 0.92 -103.60
C ASP A 112 37.46 2.09 -104.61
N ARG A 113 36.65 3.11 -104.33
CA ARG A 113 36.49 4.34 -105.11
C ARG A 113 37.33 5.50 -104.54
N PRO A 114 37.58 6.55 -105.34
CA PRO A 114 38.28 7.74 -104.86
C PRO A 114 37.57 8.39 -103.65
N VAL A 115 38.36 8.72 -102.63
CA VAL A 115 37.92 9.46 -101.43
C VAL A 115 38.34 10.93 -101.52
N PHE A 116 37.56 11.81 -100.90
CA PHE A 116 37.74 13.26 -100.95
C PHE A 116 38.19 13.80 -99.59
N ARG A 117 39.39 14.39 -99.53
CA ARG A 117 39.92 14.91 -98.27
C ARG A 117 39.05 16.06 -97.74
N CYS A 118 38.47 15.88 -96.56
CA CYS A 118 37.69 16.90 -95.88
C CYS A 118 38.01 16.92 -94.38
N THR A 119 38.62 18.00 -93.89
CA THR A 119 38.91 18.20 -92.47
C THR A 119 38.01 19.28 -91.87
N ASN A 120 37.86 19.31 -90.54
CA ASN A 120 37.01 20.29 -89.86
C ASN A 120 37.43 21.75 -90.10
N SER A 121 38.70 22.00 -90.42
CA SER A 121 39.26 23.33 -90.69
C SER A 121 39.06 23.81 -92.13
N MET A 122 38.81 22.90 -93.08
CA MET A 122 38.55 23.25 -94.48
C MET A 122 37.11 23.72 -94.64
N SER A 123 36.83 24.57 -95.62
CA SER A 123 35.47 24.94 -95.99
C SER A 123 34.77 23.82 -96.78
N LEU A 124 33.44 23.79 -96.74
CA LEU A 124 32.68 22.80 -97.53
C LEU A 124 32.94 22.90 -99.04
N ALA A 125 33.16 24.11 -99.55
CA ALA A 125 33.49 24.35 -100.94
C ALA A 125 34.84 23.72 -101.32
N GLU A 126 35.83 23.76 -100.43
CA GLU A 126 37.13 23.10 -100.65
C GLU A 126 37.01 21.57 -100.65
N CYS A 127 36.18 21.00 -99.79
CA CYS A 127 35.95 19.55 -99.72
C CYS A 127 35.31 18.97 -100.99
N THR A 128 34.54 19.80 -101.72
CA THR A 128 33.70 19.36 -102.83
C THR A 128 34.23 19.82 -104.20
N LYS A 129 35.30 20.62 -104.23
CA LYS A 129 35.86 21.23 -105.44
C LYS A 129 36.28 20.23 -106.53
N SER A 130 36.75 19.04 -106.14
CA SER A 130 37.25 18.01 -107.07
C SER A 130 36.20 16.97 -107.45
N MET A 131 34.95 17.14 -107.01
CA MET A 131 33.86 16.21 -107.34
C MET A 131 33.34 16.49 -108.75
N ASP A 132 33.18 15.45 -109.56
CA ASP A 132 32.45 15.54 -110.82
C ASP A 132 30.93 15.61 -110.58
N GLY A 133 30.15 15.88 -111.62
CA GLY A 133 28.69 16.06 -111.49
C GLY A 133 27.96 14.87 -110.86
N THR A 134 28.41 13.64 -111.14
CA THR A 134 27.79 12.42 -110.59
C THR A 134 28.14 12.25 -109.11
N THR A 135 29.40 12.51 -108.74
CA THR A 135 29.83 12.49 -107.33
C THR A 135 29.17 13.60 -106.52
N TRP A 136 29.03 14.80 -107.08
CA TRP A 136 28.31 15.91 -106.45
C TRP A 136 26.85 15.56 -106.18
N ASN A 137 26.17 14.88 -107.10
CA ASN A 137 24.79 14.39 -106.88
C ASN A 137 24.75 13.35 -105.76
N SER A 138 25.67 12.39 -105.76
CA SER A 138 25.79 11.37 -104.71
C SER A 138 26.03 11.99 -103.33
N TYR A 139 26.89 13.00 -103.25
CA TYR A 139 27.10 13.82 -102.05
C TYR A 139 25.80 14.46 -101.55
N GLN A 140 25.00 15.07 -102.44
CA GLN A 140 23.71 15.67 -102.06
C GLN A 140 22.70 14.65 -101.54
N ILE A 141 22.64 13.45 -102.15
CA ILE A 141 21.77 12.35 -101.69
C ILE A 141 22.18 11.89 -100.29
N VAL A 142 23.48 11.61 -100.09
CA VAL A 142 24.02 11.21 -98.79
C VAL A 142 23.77 12.30 -97.75
N GLY A 143 23.89 13.58 -98.13
CA GLY A 143 23.60 14.69 -97.23
C GLY A 143 22.13 14.83 -96.86
N ASN A 144 21.21 14.62 -97.79
CA ASN A 144 19.78 14.56 -97.48
C ASN A 144 19.47 13.43 -96.48
N ARG A 145 20.10 12.26 -96.65
CA ARG A 145 19.97 11.13 -95.71
C ARG A 145 20.56 11.47 -94.33
N ALA A 146 21.72 12.12 -94.28
CA ALA A 146 22.34 12.56 -93.03
C ALA A 146 21.45 13.56 -92.28
N ARG A 147 20.84 14.52 -92.97
CA ARG A 147 19.87 15.47 -92.36
C ARG A 147 18.64 14.74 -91.83
N ALA A 148 18.04 13.85 -92.62
CA ALA A 148 16.87 13.07 -92.20
C ALA A 148 17.15 12.22 -90.95
N MET A 149 18.30 11.55 -90.91
CA MET A 149 18.75 10.78 -89.76
C MET A 149 18.96 11.68 -88.53
N CYS A 150 19.57 12.85 -88.71
CA CYS A 150 19.77 13.79 -87.62
C CYS A 150 18.45 14.31 -87.03
N TYR A 151 17.45 14.64 -87.87
CA TYR A 151 16.12 15.01 -87.39
C TYR A 151 15.40 13.87 -86.67
N ALA A 152 15.50 12.64 -87.18
CA ALA A 152 14.92 11.47 -86.53
C ALA A 152 15.53 11.24 -85.14
N THR A 153 16.85 11.33 -85.01
CA THR A 153 17.56 11.19 -83.73
C THR A 153 17.17 12.29 -82.74
N GLN A 154 17.04 13.54 -83.21
CA GLN A 154 16.55 14.65 -82.37
C GLN A 154 15.14 14.39 -81.86
N GLN A 155 14.22 13.90 -82.71
CA GLN A 155 12.85 13.60 -82.30
C GLN A 155 12.80 12.51 -81.23
N VAL A 156 13.62 11.46 -81.37
CA VAL A 156 13.75 10.40 -80.36
C VAL A 156 14.29 10.96 -79.05
N GLN A 157 15.33 11.81 -79.12
CA GLN A 157 15.88 12.46 -77.93
C GLN A 157 14.85 13.35 -77.23
N PHE A 158 14.12 14.17 -77.99
CA PHE A 158 13.09 15.05 -77.46
C PHE A 158 11.97 14.25 -76.79
N ARG A 159 11.47 13.20 -77.47
CA ARG A 159 10.45 12.30 -76.93
C ARG A 159 10.91 11.72 -75.60
N ARG A 160 12.13 11.20 -75.54
CA ARG A 160 12.67 10.57 -74.35
C ARG A 160 12.88 11.55 -73.19
N LEU A 161 13.37 12.76 -73.45
CA LEU A 161 13.49 13.80 -72.43
C LEU A 161 12.11 14.24 -71.91
N THR A 162 11.13 14.33 -72.80
CA THR A 162 9.75 14.66 -72.46
C THR A 162 9.14 13.57 -71.58
N GLU A 163 9.24 12.31 -71.99
CA GLU A 163 8.79 11.14 -71.22
C GLU A 163 9.44 11.10 -69.83
N GLY A 164 10.76 11.30 -69.74
CA GLY A 164 11.46 11.36 -68.46
C GLY A 164 11.02 12.54 -67.58
N THR A 165 10.73 13.69 -68.17
CA THR A 165 10.23 14.88 -67.45
C THR A 165 8.82 14.66 -66.94
N VAL A 166 7.94 14.07 -67.77
CA VAL A 166 6.56 13.71 -67.40
C VAL A 166 6.57 12.70 -66.25
N ASN A 167 7.40 11.66 -66.32
CA ASN A 167 7.51 10.68 -65.23
C ASN A 167 7.96 11.33 -63.91
N ARG A 168 8.94 12.24 -63.96
CA ARG A 168 9.37 13.00 -62.78
C ARG A 168 8.27 13.89 -62.23
N LEU A 169 7.50 14.55 -63.10
CA LEU A 169 6.39 15.42 -62.69
C LEU A 169 5.27 14.60 -62.05
N ILE A 170 4.90 13.47 -62.64
CA ILE A 170 3.87 12.56 -62.09
C ILE A 170 4.32 12.03 -60.72
N SER A 171 5.57 11.57 -60.61
CA SER A 171 6.12 11.09 -59.34
C SER A 171 6.13 12.20 -58.27
N ALA A 172 6.58 13.41 -58.62
CA ALA A 172 6.56 14.55 -57.70
C ALA A 172 5.14 14.94 -57.29
N ALA A 173 4.18 14.93 -58.22
CA ALA A 173 2.78 15.22 -57.93
C ALA A 173 2.15 14.15 -57.01
N SER A 174 2.42 12.87 -57.26
CA SER A 174 1.94 11.76 -56.42
C SER A 174 2.53 11.83 -55.00
N LEU A 175 3.84 12.11 -54.87
CA LEU A 175 4.48 12.33 -53.57
C LEU A 175 3.86 13.52 -52.83
N GLN A 176 3.59 14.63 -53.52
CA GLN A 176 2.94 15.80 -52.94
C GLN A 176 1.51 15.50 -52.47
N LEU A 177 0.74 14.74 -53.26
CA LEU A 177 -0.61 14.32 -52.88
C LEU A 177 -0.60 13.42 -51.66
N LYS A 178 0.33 12.46 -51.60
CA LYS A 178 0.50 11.59 -50.43
C LYS A 178 0.85 12.38 -49.17
N ALA A 179 1.78 13.33 -49.29
CA ALA A 179 2.13 14.21 -48.17
C ALA A 179 0.94 15.06 -47.68
N MET A 180 0.08 15.51 -48.60
CA MET A 180 -1.15 16.24 -48.25
C MET A 180 -2.19 15.34 -47.56
N ASP A 181 -2.31 14.08 -47.97
CA ASP A 181 -3.21 13.10 -47.34
C ASP A 181 -2.74 12.75 -45.92
N ASP A 182 -1.42 12.53 -45.76
CA ASP A 182 -0.81 12.31 -44.44
C ASP A 182 -1.04 13.51 -43.51
N LEU A 183 -0.86 14.75 -44.01
CA LEU A 183 -1.14 15.97 -43.25
C LEU A 183 -2.61 16.09 -42.85
N LYS A 184 -3.54 15.74 -43.75
CA LYS A 184 -4.97 15.73 -43.46
C LYS A 184 -5.29 14.74 -42.33
N SER A 185 -4.76 13.52 -42.41
CA SER A 185 -4.95 12.50 -41.37
C SER A 185 -4.40 12.96 -40.01
N GLN A 186 -3.21 13.56 -40.00
CA GLN A 186 -2.62 14.12 -38.78
C GLN A 186 -3.46 15.26 -38.21
N GLN A 187 -3.99 16.14 -39.06
CA GLN A 187 -4.87 17.25 -38.64
C GLN A 187 -6.20 16.75 -38.06
N GLU A 188 -6.80 15.71 -38.64
CA GLU A 188 -8.01 15.07 -38.10
C GLU A 188 -7.73 14.45 -36.72
N THR A 189 -6.60 13.74 -36.58
CA THR A 189 -6.15 13.16 -35.30
C THR A 189 -5.92 14.22 -34.24
N LEU A 190 -5.22 15.31 -34.57
CA LEU A 190 -4.98 16.43 -33.67
C LEU A 190 -6.27 17.10 -33.24
N THR A 191 -7.21 17.30 -34.17
CA THR A 191 -8.52 17.90 -33.88
C THR A 191 -9.32 17.03 -32.92
N SER A 192 -9.31 15.70 -33.13
CA SER A 192 -9.95 14.73 -32.24
C SER A 192 -9.33 14.77 -30.84
N LEU A 193 -8.01 14.70 -30.74
CA LEU A 193 -7.31 14.73 -29.45
C LEU A 193 -7.52 16.05 -28.71
N THR A 194 -7.56 17.17 -29.45
CA THR A 194 -7.86 18.49 -28.90
C THR A 194 -9.29 18.55 -28.36
N SER A 195 -10.26 18.03 -29.13
CA SER A 195 -11.65 17.96 -28.69
C SER A 195 -11.82 17.09 -27.43
N GLU A 196 -11.17 15.93 -27.38
CA GLU A 196 -11.15 15.07 -26.20
C GLU A 196 -10.50 15.76 -24.99
N THR A 197 -9.39 16.47 -25.20
CA THR A 197 -8.69 17.21 -24.15
C THR A 197 -9.55 18.34 -23.59
N VAL A 198 -10.22 19.12 -24.45
CA VAL A 198 -11.17 20.15 -24.02
C VAL A 198 -12.32 19.55 -23.23
N ARG A 199 -12.85 18.40 -23.66
CA ARG A 199 -13.91 17.69 -22.94
C ARG A 199 -13.44 17.23 -21.56
N LYS A 200 -12.28 16.57 -21.46
CA LYS A 200 -11.68 16.15 -20.19
C LYS A 200 -11.38 17.32 -19.26
N LEU A 201 -10.91 18.44 -19.80
CA LEU A 201 -10.67 19.66 -19.02
C LEU A 201 -11.99 20.21 -18.44
N SER A 202 -13.05 20.25 -19.25
CA SER A 202 -14.38 20.67 -18.78
C SER A 202 -14.93 19.73 -17.71
N ASP A 203 -14.83 18.42 -17.91
CA ASP A 203 -15.26 17.41 -16.94
C ASP A 203 -14.45 17.56 -15.62
N SER A 204 -13.13 17.70 -15.72
CA SER A 204 -12.26 17.92 -14.57
C SER A 204 -12.54 19.23 -13.83
N GLN A 205 -12.87 20.31 -14.55
CA GLN A 205 -13.25 21.59 -13.95
C GLN A 205 -14.57 21.46 -13.19
N GLN A 206 -15.53 20.72 -13.74
CA GLN A 206 -16.81 20.45 -13.08
C GLN A 206 -16.61 19.62 -11.79
N ASP A 207 -15.75 18.59 -11.84
CA ASP A 207 -15.40 17.78 -10.67
C ASP A 207 -14.70 18.63 -9.59
N LEU A 208 -13.79 19.53 -9.99
CA LEU A 208 -13.11 20.44 -9.08
C LEU A 208 -14.11 21.40 -8.40
N LEU A 209 -15.05 21.96 -9.16
CA LEU A 209 -16.12 22.80 -8.62
C LEU A 209 -17.00 22.04 -7.63
N SER A 210 -17.37 20.80 -7.95
CA SER A 210 -18.16 19.96 -7.04
C SER A 210 -17.40 19.65 -5.74
N SER A 211 -16.10 19.37 -5.84
CA SER A 211 -15.22 19.14 -4.69
C SER A 211 -15.07 20.40 -3.84
N GLN A 212 -14.97 21.58 -4.49
CA GLN A 212 -14.92 22.86 -3.79
C GLN A 212 -16.23 23.16 -3.05
N HIS A 213 -17.38 22.83 -3.65
CA HIS A 213 -18.69 22.94 -2.99
C HIS A 213 -18.78 22.01 -1.78
N ALA A 214 -18.43 20.73 -1.93
CA ALA A 214 -18.44 19.77 -0.83
C ALA A 214 -17.51 20.20 0.33
N LEU A 215 -16.32 20.72 0.00
CA LEU A 215 -15.39 21.26 1.00
C LEU A 215 -15.96 22.49 1.71
N ARG A 216 -16.64 23.37 0.98
CA ARG A 216 -17.32 24.54 1.56
C ARG A 216 -18.44 24.13 2.51
N ASP A 217 -19.24 23.15 2.14
CA ASP A 217 -20.32 22.63 2.98
C ASP A 217 -19.76 21.96 4.25
N ALA A 218 -18.70 21.17 4.11
CA ALA A 218 -17.99 20.59 5.26
C ALA A 218 -17.39 21.68 6.17
N HIS A 219 -16.85 22.76 5.62
CA HIS A 219 -16.39 23.91 6.41
C HIS A 219 -17.53 24.59 7.18
N ASP A 220 -18.67 24.81 6.54
CA ASP A 220 -19.84 25.42 7.19
C ASP A 220 -20.37 24.54 8.33
N ASP A 221 -20.39 23.22 8.13
CA ASP A 221 -20.75 22.25 9.16
C ASP A 221 -19.78 22.27 10.35
N ILE A 222 -18.47 22.31 10.09
CA ILE A 222 -17.45 22.49 11.13
C ILE A 222 -17.69 23.79 11.91
N PHE A 223 -17.97 24.91 11.24
CA PHE A 223 -18.25 26.18 11.93
C PHE A 223 -19.50 26.11 12.80
N LYS A 224 -20.56 25.43 12.34
CA LYS A 224 -21.75 25.18 13.15
C LYS A 224 -21.43 24.36 14.39
N HIS A 225 -20.68 23.26 14.24
CA HIS A 225 -20.24 22.45 15.37
C HIS A 225 -19.36 23.21 16.36
N ILE A 226 -18.43 24.05 15.87
CA ILE A 226 -17.63 24.93 16.72
C ILE A 226 -18.53 25.90 17.49
N ALA A 227 -19.50 26.54 16.82
CA ALA A 227 -20.40 27.48 17.48
C ALA A 227 -21.26 26.82 18.57
N VAL A 228 -21.73 25.59 18.33
CA VAL A 228 -22.46 24.79 19.33
C VAL A 228 -21.54 24.43 20.50
N ASN A 229 -20.37 23.87 20.23
CA ASN A 229 -19.41 23.50 21.28
C ASN A 229 -18.99 24.71 22.13
N VAL A 230 -18.73 25.86 21.50
CA VAL A 230 -18.39 27.10 22.23
C VAL A 230 -19.55 27.53 23.13
N LYS A 231 -20.79 27.43 22.66
CA LYS A 231 -21.97 27.74 23.47
C LYS A 231 -22.12 26.78 24.65
N GLU A 232 -21.96 25.48 24.43
CA GLU A 232 -22.01 24.46 25.49
C GLU A 232 -20.91 24.68 26.53
N ILE A 233 -19.67 24.90 26.10
CA ILE A 233 -18.56 25.23 27.01
C ILE A 233 -18.87 26.48 27.82
N MET A 234 -19.46 27.51 27.21
CA MET A 234 -19.81 28.74 27.93
C MET A 234 -20.90 28.49 28.98
N GLN A 235 -21.88 27.62 28.68
CA GLN A 235 -22.90 27.18 29.63
C GLN A 235 -22.29 26.33 30.76
N GLU A 236 -21.41 25.40 30.44
CA GLU A 236 -20.70 24.57 31.43
C GLU A 236 -19.83 25.44 32.35
N LYS A 237 -19.10 26.43 31.81
CA LYS A 237 -18.35 27.39 32.61
C LYS A 237 -19.23 28.20 33.55
N ALA A 238 -20.43 28.58 33.11
CA ALA A 238 -21.40 29.26 33.98
C ALA A 238 -21.90 28.33 35.10
N LEU A 239 -22.19 27.06 34.78
CA LEU A 239 -22.58 26.05 35.76
C LEU A 239 -21.46 25.77 36.78
N ILE A 240 -20.22 25.64 36.33
CA ILE A 240 -19.03 25.48 37.20
C ILE A 240 -18.87 26.71 38.10
N ALA A 241 -19.05 27.92 37.57
CA ALA A 241 -18.99 29.14 38.38
C ALA A 241 -20.10 29.18 39.45
N THR A 242 -21.29 28.69 39.15
CA THR A 242 -22.39 28.53 40.13
C THR A 242 -22.06 27.46 41.16
N GLY A 243 -21.61 26.27 40.74
CA GLY A 243 -21.20 25.20 41.64
C GLY A 243 -20.07 25.60 42.57
N ASN A 244 -19.08 26.36 42.08
CA ASN A 244 -18.01 26.92 42.91
C ASN A 244 -18.53 27.94 43.94
N ARG A 245 -19.56 28.74 43.61
CA ARG A 245 -20.21 29.62 44.59
C ARG A 245 -20.94 28.83 45.67
N GLU A 246 -21.66 27.77 45.29
CA GLU A 246 -22.34 26.89 46.24
C GLU A 246 -21.34 26.18 47.16
N LEU A 247 -20.23 25.68 46.61
CA LEU A 247 -19.14 25.09 47.39
C LEU A 247 -18.51 26.09 48.36
N ALA A 248 -18.29 27.34 47.94
CA ALA A 248 -17.78 28.39 48.81
C ALA A 248 -18.76 28.69 49.96
N GLN A 249 -20.07 28.77 49.69
CA GLN A 249 -21.09 28.93 50.73
C GLN A 249 -21.16 27.74 51.69
N LEU A 250 -21.11 26.51 51.16
CA LEU A 250 -21.09 25.31 51.97
C LEU A 250 -19.86 25.27 52.88
N THR A 251 -18.69 25.64 52.35
CA THR A 251 -17.44 25.72 53.11
C THR A 251 -17.52 26.75 54.23
N GLU A 252 -18.12 27.92 53.99
CA GLU A 252 -18.33 28.93 55.04
C GLU A 252 -19.30 28.45 56.11
N ASN A 253 -20.42 27.83 55.73
CA ASN A 253 -21.38 27.26 56.69
C ASN A 253 -20.72 26.17 57.56
N ILE A 254 -19.87 25.31 56.97
CA ILE A 254 -19.11 24.29 57.70
C ILE A 254 -18.12 24.96 58.65
N ARG A 255 -17.41 26.00 58.19
CA ARG A 255 -16.47 26.78 59.01
C ARG A 255 -17.17 27.42 60.21
N GLU A 256 -18.30 28.09 60.01
CA GLU A 256 -19.10 28.67 61.10
C GLU A 256 -19.56 27.59 62.10
N LYS A 257 -19.99 26.42 61.60
CA LYS A 257 -20.42 25.32 62.47
C LYS A 257 -19.26 24.73 63.27
N LEU A 258 -18.09 24.61 62.67
CA LEU A 258 -16.86 24.19 63.33
C LEU A 258 -16.43 25.19 64.40
N ASP A 259 -16.40 26.49 64.09
CA ASP A 259 -16.06 27.55 65.04
C ASP A 259 -17.04 27.56 66.23
N SER A 260 -18.35 27.44 65.98
CA SER A 260 -19.37 27.32 67.02
C SER A 260 -19.21 26.05 67.87
N THR A 261 -18.85 24.93 67.25
CA THR A 261 -18.61 23.67 67.97
C THR A 261 -17.35 23.75 68.84
N ALA A 262 -16.29 24.39 68.32
CA ALA A 262 -15.06 24.63 69.08
C ALA A 262 -15.33 25.51 70.30
N GLU A 263 -16.12 26.58 70.17
CA GLU A 263 -16.55 27.43 71.28
C GLU A 263 -17.33 26.63 72.35
N GLN A 264 -18.27 25.77 71.92
CA GLN A 264 -19.03 24.89 72.83
C GLN A 264 -18.14 23.88 73.57
N ILE A 265 -17.13 23.33 72.89
CA ILE A 265 -16.16 22.41 73.51
C ILE A 265 -15.36 23.15 74.57
N GLN A 266 -14.87 24.36 74.27
CA GLN A 266 -14.13 25.19 75.23
C GLN A 266 -14.98 25.52 76.47
N THR A 267 -16.27 25.80 76.28
CA THR A 267 -17.17 26.03 77.43
C THR A 267 -17.38 24.75 78.24
N ARG A 268 -17.53 23.59 77.60
CA ARG A 268 -17.66 22.30 78.30
C ARG A 268 -16.42 21.94 79.10
N GLU A 269 -15.23 22.18 78.54
CA GLU A 269 -13.96 21.94 79.23
C GLU A 269 -13.85 22.78 80.51
N ALA A 270 -14.21 24.08 80.45
CA ALA A 270 -14.23 24.94 81.63
C ALA A 270 -15.24 24.50 82.70
N VAL A 271 -16.39 23.94 82.29
CA VAL A 271 -17.40 23.40 83.21
C VAL A 271 -16.92 22.11 83.87
N GLU A 272 -16.29 21.21 83.12
CA GLU A 272 -15.72 19.97 83.66
C GLU A 272 -14.57 20.25 84.63
N HIS A 273 -13.71 21.24 84.34
CA HIS A 273 -12.67 21.67 85.27
C HIS A 273 -13.25 22.15 86.60
N LYS A 274 -14.32 22.96 86.57
CA LYS A 274 -15.04 23.39 87.80
C LYS A 274 -15.72 22.25 88.55
N LYS A 275 -16.12 21.18 87.88
CA LYS A 275 -16.66 19.98 88.56
C LYS A 275 -15.53 19.21 89.24
N HIS A 276 -14.39 19.05 88.57
CA HIS A 276 -13.23 18.36 89.12
C HIS A 276 -12.71 19.06 90.39
N GLU A 277 -12.65 20.39 90.38
CA GLU A 277 -12.26 21.19 91.55
C GLU A 277 -13.22 21.01 92.74
N ARG A 278 -14.53 20.92 92.47
CA ARG A 278 -15.53 20.59 93.51
C ARG A 278 -15.36 19.19 94.09
N ILE A 279 -15.09 18.18 93.27
CA ILE A 279 -14.85 16.81 93.74
C ILE A 279 -13.63 16.76 94.68
N LEU A 280 -12.55 17.47 94.35
CA LEU A 280 -11.37 17.56 95.21
C LEU A 280 -11.69 18.25 96.55
N GLN A 281 -12.59 19.23 96.54
CA GLN A 281 -13.05 19.92 97.75
C GLN A 281 -13.91 19.02 98.64
N ASP A 282 -14.81 18.23 98.04
CA ASP A 282 -15.62 17.24 98.74
C ASP A 282 -14.77 16.11 99.35
N LEU A 283 -13.73 15.67 98.63
CA LEU A 283 -12.77 14.67 99.14
C LEU A 283 -12.02 15.16 100.39
N ARG A 284 -11.65 16.46 100.45
CA ARG A 284 -11.09 17.05 101.67
C ARG A 284 -12.09 17.07 102.83
N ALA A 285 -13.36 17.39 102.56
CA ALA A 285 -14.39 17.38 103.60
C ALA A 285 -14.65 15.97 104.17
N ILE A 286 -14.57 14.94 103.32
CA ILE A 286 -14.68 13.54 103.77
C ILE A 286 -13.49 13.14 104.64
N GLN A 287 -12.28 13.56 104.30
CA GLN A 287 -11.07 13.31 105.11
C GLN A 287 -11.23 13.90 106.52
N ASP A 288 -11.67 15.14 106.63
CA ASP A 288 -11.86 15.86 107.90
C ASP A 288 -12.95 15.19 108.78
N ASN A 289 -14.05 14.77 108.16
CA ASN A 289 -15.11 13.99 108.84
C ASN A 289 -14.64 12.61 109.29
N THR A 290 -13.70 11.99 108.57
CA THR A 290 -13.12 10.68 108.92
C THR A 290 -12.21 10.81 110.14
N GLU A 291 -11.41 11.87 110.22
CA GLU A 291 -10.59 12.20 111.40
C GLU A 291 -11.47 12.43 112.64
N GLN A 292 -12.58 13.14 112.49
CA GLN A 292 -13.55 13.36 113.56
C GLN A 292 -14.23 12.05 114.02
N SER A 293 -14.45 11.11 113.10
CA SER A 293 -15.06 9.81 113.41
C SER A 293 -14.11 8.90 114.20
N VAL A 294 -12.80 8.96 113.93
CA VAL A 294 -11.77 8.22 114.69
C VAL A 294 -11.70 8.70 116.14
N LEU A 295 -11.73 10.01 116.37
CA LEU A 295 -11.76 10.60 117.72
C LEU A 295 -13.00 10.17 118.53
N LYS A 296 -14.15 10.03 117.85
CA LYS A 296 -15.40 9.56 118.47
C LYS A 296 -15.36 8.06 118.82
N LEU A 297 -14.60 7.29 118.06
CA LEU A 297 -14.40 5.85 118.27
C LEU A 297 -13.52 5.57 119.49
N ASP A 298 -12.45 6.35 119.68
CA ASP A 298 -11.57 6.27 120.85
C ASP A 298 -12.31 6.62 122.16
N SER A 299 -13.13 7.67 122.12
CA SER A 299 -14.04 8.04 123.23
C SER A 299 -15.02 6.91 123.60
N SER A 300 -15.54 6.18 122.61
CA SER A 300 -16.49 5.09 122.82
C SER A 300 -15.81 3.84 123.39
N LEU A 301 -14.56 3.59 122.99
CA LEU A 301 -13.71 2.50 123.51
C LEU A 301 -13.40 2.70 125.00
N HIS A 302 -13.14 3.93 125.44
CA HIS A 302 -12.94 4.25 126.86
C HIS A 302 -14.18 3.92 127.73
N LYS A 303 -15.39 4.24 127.26
CA LYS A 303 -16.64 3.91 127.97
C LYS A 303 -16.91 2.41 128.04
N LEU A 304 -16.44 1.65 127.05
CA LEU A 304 -16.61 0.21 126.99
C LEU A 304 -15.66 -0.50 127.96
N LEU A 305 -14.42 -0.01 128.10
CA LEU A 305 -13.46 -0.45 129.11
C LEU A 305 -13.98 -0.24 130.54
N GLU A 306 -14.58 0.91 130.81
CA GLU A 306 -15.22 1.22 132.11
C GLU A 306 -16.34 0.21 132.46
N LYS A 307 -17.12 -0.22 131.46
CA LYS A 307 -18.15 -1.26 131.64
C LYS A 307 -17.58 -2.66 131.83
N PHE A 308 -16.45 -2.99 131.18
CA PHE A 308 -15.78 -4.27 131.39
C PHE A 308 -15.17 -4.40 132.80
N THR A 309 -14.63 -3.30 133.37
CA THR A 309 -14.13 -3.30 134.75
C THR A 309 -15.23 -3.52 135.80
N GLU A 310 -16.48 -3.13 135.50
CA GLU A 310 -17.62 -3.37 136.40
C GLU A 310 -18.16 -4.81 136.31
N LEU A 311 -17.99 -5.47 135.16
CA LEU A 311 -18.37 -6.88 134.94
C LEU A 311 -17.46 -7.88 135.67
N ASP A 312 -16.17 -7.56 135.86
CA ASP A 312 -15.20 -8.43 136.52
C ASP A 312 -15.48 -8.62 138.03
N SER A 313 -16.04 -7.59 138.67
CA SER A 313 -16.43 -7.62 140.09
C SER A 313 -17.61 -8.56 140.41
N GLN A 314 -18.52 -8.77 139.45
CA GLN A 314 -19.72 -9.61 139.65
C GLN A 314 -19.51 -11.11 139.41
N TYR A 315 -18.46 -11.51 138.68
CA TYR A 315 -18.31 -12.91 138.23
C TYR A 315 -17.55 -13.82 139.23
N SER A 316 -16.99 -13.28 140.32
CA SER A 316 -16.18 -14.06 141.27
C SER A 316 -16.97 -14.95 142.25
N GLY A 317 -18.30 -14.80 142.38
CA GLY A 317 -19.11 -15.59 143.33
C GLY A 317 -19.93 -16.73 142.73
N MET A 318 -20.13 -16.77 141.40
CA MET A 318 -21.07 -17.69 140.71
C MET A 318 -20.52 -19.12 140.51
N SER A 319 -19.47 -19.53 141.23
CA SER A 319 -18.87 -20.87 141.14
C SER A 319 -19.42 -21.88 142.16
N VAL A 320 -20.21 -21.46 143.16
CA VAL A 320 -20.68 -22.35 144.23
C VAL A 320 -21.95 -23.14 143.87
N SER A 321 -22.76 -22.68 142.91
CA SER A 321 -24.00 -23.39 142.51
C SER A 321 -23.81 -24.44 141.40
N LEU A 322 -22.62 -24.55 140.78
CA LEU A 322 -22.31 -25.53 139.72
C LEU A 322 -21.81 -26.89 140.25
N ARG A 323 -21.95 -27.18 141.55
CA ARG A 323 -21.45 -28.42 142.15
C ARG A 323 -22.51 -29.45 142.55
N LYS A 324 -23.80 -29.15 142.50
CA LYS A 324 -24.77 -30.09 143.11
C LYS A 324 -26.14 -30.29 142.46
N MET A 325 -26.33 -29.94 141.18
CA MET A 325 -27.26 -30.77 140.40
C MET A 325 -26.93 -30.85 138.90
N ASN A 326 -26.23 -31.87 138.37
CA ASN A 326 -26.34 -33.34 138.53
C ASN A 326 -27.33 -33.93 137.50
N VAL A 327 -26.86 -34.95 136.78
CA VAL A 327 -27.66 -36.13 136.41
C VAL A 327 -28.75 -36.01 135.31
N THR A 328 -28.64 -35.10 134.34
CA THR A 328 -29.49 -35.26 133.12
C THR A 328 -28.90 -34.69 131.82
N MET A 329 -27.71 -35.13 131.39
CA MET A 329 -27.26 -34.85 130.01
C MET A 329 -26.23 -35.88 129.51
N ASN A 330 -26.46 -37.16 129.81
CA ASN A 330 -25.65 -38.27 129.32
C ASN A 330 -26.37 -39.11 128.24
N HIS A 331 -27.11 -38.47 127.32
CA HIS A 331 -27.84 -39.24 126.31
C HIS A 331 -27.93 -38.65 124.88
N VAL A 332 -27.15 -37.64 124.51
CA VAL A 332 -27.28 -37.02 123.15
C VAL A 332 -25.96 -36.97 122.36
N MET A 333 -24.85 -37.49 122.89
CA MET A 333 -23.51 -37.37 122.29
C MET A 333 -23.11 -38.50 121.32
N THR A 334 -23.95 -38.91 120.37
CA THR A 334 -23.53 -39.88 119.33
C THR A 334 -24.34 -39.74 118.04
N SER A 335 -23.98 -38.84 117.10
CA SER A 335 -24.46 -39.02 115.69
C SER A 335 -23.79 -38.27 114.53
N ILE A 336 -22.98 -37.21 114.64
CA ILE A 336 -22.67 -36.43 113.40
C ILE A 336 -21.18 -36.15 113.25
N GLY A 337 -20.55 -36.95 112.36
CA GLY A 337 -19.13 -36.87 112.00
C GLY A 337 -18.79 -37.38 110.60
N LEU A 338 -19.70 -37.44 109.62
CA LEU A 338 -19.40 -37.96 108.27
C LEU A 338 -20.19 -37.25 107.18
N LEU A 339 -19.54 -36.48 106.29
CA LEU A 339 -19.89 -36.26 104.86
C LEU A 339 -19.15 -35.04 104.25
N GLY A 340 -17.82 -35.10 104.20
CA GLY A 340 -16.99 -34.05 103.60
C GLY A 340 -16.00 -34.56 102.56
N ARG A 341 -16.40 -35.43 101.62
CA ARG A 341 -15.39 -36.08 100.77
C ARG A 341 -15.80 -36.60 99.39
N ASP A 342 -16.59 -35.87 98.59
CA ASP A 342 -16.78 -36.29 97.18
C ASP A 342 -17.16 -35.14 96.24
N LEU A 343 -16.16 -34.48 95.67
CA LEU A 343 -16.33 -33.30 94.81
C LEU A 343 -15.18 -33.14 93.80
N ASP A 344 -14.63 -34.20 93.21
CA ASP A 344 -13.37 -34.04 92.43
C ASP A 344 -13.15 -34.94 91.20
N GLU A 345 -14.17 -35.27 90.38
CA GLU A 345 -13.88 -36.21 89.27
C GLU A 345 -14.40 -35.97 87.84
N LYS A 346 -15.24 -34.99 87.46
CA LYS A 346 -15.75 -34.99 86.04
C LYS A 346 -15.91 -33.65 85.34
N ILE A 347 -14.78 -33.01 85.04
CA ILE A 347 -14.62 -32.02 83.96
C ILE A 347 -13.50 -32.50 83.01
N SER A 348 -13.80 -33.41 82.06
CA SER A 348 -12.81 -33.96 81.10
C SER A 348 -13.45 -34.53 79.81
N TRP A 349 -14.46 -33.87 79.23
CA TRP A 349 -15.06 -34.32 77.98
C TRP A 349 -15.54 -33.11 77.14
N LEU A 350 -14.62 -32.40 76.49
CA LEU A 350 -14.98 -31.30 75.59
C LEU A 350 -13.98 -31.05 74.43
N SER A 351 -13.11 -32.01 74.04
CA SER A 351 -12.04 -31.75 73.05
C SER A 351 -12.04 -32.62 71.78
N GLN A 352 -13.15 -33.27 71.39
CA GLN A 352 -13.11 -34.31 70.34
C GLN A 352 -14.25 -34.22 69.30
N LEU A 353 -14.42 -33.06 68.63
CA LEU A 353 -15.44 -32.92 67.57
C LEU A 353 -15.06 -32.01 66.37
N LEU A 354 -13.78 -31.92 66.00
CA LEU A 354 -13.35 -31.39 64.69
C LEU A 354 -12.25 -32.28 64.11
N GLY A 355 -12.59 -33.12 63.13
CA GLY A 355 -11.60 -34.03 62.52
C GLY A 355 -12.13 -34.87 61.35
N GLY A 356 -12.72 -34.24 60.32
CA GLY A 356 -13.12 -34.96 59.10
C GLY A 356 -13.66 -34.07 57.98
N ALA A 357 -12.78 -33.49 57.15
CA ALA A 357 -13.19 -32.77 55.93
C ALA A 357 -12.11 -32.67 54.84
N ASP A 358 -11.15 -33.61 54.76
CA ASP A 358 -9.97 -33.43 53.88
C ASP A 358 -10.13 -34.04 52.47
N THR A 359 -11.08 -34.97 52.26
CA THR A 359 -11.21 -35.68 50.97
C THR A 359 -12.16 -35.03 49.96
N LYS A 360 -12.98 -34.04 50.38
CA LYS A 360 -13.94 -33.35 49.50
C LYS A 360 -13.41 -32.03 48.92
N LEU A 361 -12.38 -31.43 49.53
CA LEU A 361 -11.81 -30.16 49.05
C LEU A 361 -10.91 -30.33 47.81
N SER A 362 -10.14 -31.42 47.75
CA SER A 362 -9.24 -31.72 46.61
C SER A 362 -9.99 -31.93 45.29
N SER A 363 -11.11 -32.66 45.31
CA SER A 363 -11.94 -32.92 44.12
C SER A 363 -12.61 -31.65 43.58
N MET A 364 -12.99 -30.71 44.46
CA MET A 364 -13.61 -29.45 44.06
C MET A 364 -12.59 -28.47 43.43
N SER A 365 -11.34 -28.47 43.91
CA SER A 365 -10.27 -27.64 43.34
C SER A 365 -9.82 -28.10 41.95
N CYS A 366 -9.80 -29.42 41.69
CA CYS A 366 -9.48 -29.98 40.37
C CYS A 366 -10.52 -29.56 39.32
N CYS A 367 -11.82 -29.69 39.63
CA CYS A 367 -12.89 -29.31 38.70
C CYS A 367 -12.83 -27.83 38.30
N LEU A 368 -12.53 -26.94 39.25
CA LEU A 368 -12.39 -25.51 38.98
C LEU A 368 -11.20 -25.19 38.06
N LEU A 369 -10.09 -25.91 38.20
CA LEU A 369 -8.90 -25.74 37.37
C LEU A 369 -9.14 -26.15 35.91
N HIS A 370 -9.84 -27.27 35.67
CA HIS A 370 -10.17 -27.71 34.31
C HIS A 370 -11.19 -26.80 33.61
N ILE A 371 -12.16 -26.26 34.36
CA ILE A 371 -13.09 -25.24 33.84
C ILE A 371 -12.30 -23.99 33.42
N ALA A 372 -11.32 -23.55 34.22
CA ALA A 372 -10.48 -22.40 33.89
C ALA A 372 -9.63 -22.63 32.62
N TYR A 373 -9.00 -23.80 32.46
CA TYR A 373 -8.24 -24.12 31.25
C TYR A 373 -9.11 -24.21 30.00
N PHE A 374 -10.33 -24.76 30.12
CA PHE A 374 -11.29 -24.80 29.02
C PHE A 374 -11.66 -23.40 28.53
N PHE A 375 -11.93 -22.45 29.43
CA PHE A 375 -12.24 -21.07 29.04
C PHE A 375 -11.05 -20.38 28.38
N LEU A 376 -9.84 -20.58 28.90
CA LEU A 376 -8.63 -19.98 28.35
C LEU A 376 -8.34 -20.51 26.93
N LEU A 377 -8.49 -21.82 26.71
CA LEU A 377 -8.30 -22.44 25.39
C LEU A 377 -9.39 -22.03 24.40
N ALA A 378 -10.64 -21.87 24.85
CA ALA A 378 -11.75 -21.39 24.03
C ALA A 378 -11.53 -19.95 23.55
N VAL A 379 -11.02 -19.06 24.42
CA VAL A 379 -10.66 -17.69 24.06
C VAL A 379 -9.44 -17.66 23.13
N ALA A 380 -8.40 -18.45 23.38
CA ALA A 380 -7.26 -18.54 22.46
C ALA A 380 -7.67 -19.03 21.06
N ALA A 381 -8.57 -20.02 20.98
CA ALA A 381 -9.04 -20.57 19.72
C ALA A 381 -9.95 -19.62 18.91
N THR A 382 -10.64 -18.67 19.55
CA THR A 382 -11.41 -17.61 18.86
C THR A 382 -10.49 -16.56 18.27
N PHE A 383 -9.41 -16.18 18.97
CA PHE A 383 -8.42 -15.23 18.46
C PHE A 383 -7.56 -15.78 17.30
N LEU A 384 -7.21 -17.07 17.31
CA LEU A 384 -6.36 -17.68 16.28
C LEU A 384 -7.10 -18.14 15.00
N GLN A 385 -8.41 -17.88 14.87
CA GLN A 385 -9.22 -18.26 13.69
C GLN A 385 -9.06 -19.73 13.22
N VAL A 386 -8.89 -20.66 14.16
CA VAL A 386 -8.75 -22.09 13.86
C VAL A 386 -10.04 -22.66 13.27
N ALA A 387 -9.92 -23.53 12.26
CA ALA A 387 -11.05 -24.14 11.55
C ALA A 387 -12.03 -24.89 12.48
N LEU A 388 -13.33 -24.84 12.16
CA LEU A 388 -14.44 -25.32 12.99
C LEU A 388 -14.29 -26.79 13.44
N HIS A 389 -13.77 -27.66 12.58
CA HIS A 389 -13.60 -29.08 12.88
C HIS A 389 -12.51 -29.33 13.95
N ALA A 390 -11.44 -28.54 13.96
CA ALA A 390 -10.40 -28.63 14.96
C ALA A 390 -10.88 -28.12 16.34
N ARG A 391 -11.79 -27.13 16.35
CA ARG A 391 -12.44 -26.66 17.60
C ARG A 391 -13.31 -27.75 18.25
N LEU A 392 -14.08 -28.48 17.44
CA LEU A 392 -14.90 -29.59 17.92
C LEU A 392 -14.05 -30.77 18.43
N ALA A 393 -12.94 -31.07 17.75
CA ALA A 393 -12.01 -32.11 18.19
C ALA A 393 -11.34 -31.76 19.54
N MET A 394 -10.87 -30.52 19.74
CA MET A 394 -10.27 -30.11 21.01
C MET A 394 -11.29 -30.12 22.17
N MET A 395 -12.54 -29.71 21.93
CA MET A 395 -13.59 -29.81 22.94
C MET A 395 -13.88 -31.26 23.35
N ALA A 396 -13.88 -32.19 22.40
CA ALA A 396 -14.11 -33.60 22.69
C ALA A 396 -12.97 -34.22 23.54
N VAL A 397 -11.71 -33.84 23.28
CA VAL A 397 -10.56 -34.32 24.05
C VAL A 397 -10.58 -33.82 25.49
N ILE A 398 -10.95 -32.56 25.73
CA ILE A 398 -11.00 -31.99 27.09
C ILE A 398 -12.11 -32.63 27.92
N VAL A 399 -13.30 -32.81 27.32
CA VAL A 399 -14.42 -33.48 28.00
C VAL A 399 -14.09 -34.94 28.30
N ALA A 400 -13.38 -35.63 27.39
CA ALA A 400 -12.88 -36.98 27.63
C ALA A 400 -11.83 -37.04 28.76
N ASN A 401 -10.93 -36.04 28.86
CA ASN A 401 -9.91 -35.99 29.90
C ASN A 401 -10.54 -35.78 31.29
N VAL A 402 -11.49 -34.85 31.42
CA VAL A 402 -12.23 -34.61 32.68
C VAL A 402 -13.04 -35.85 33.10
N ALA A 403 -13.67 -36.54 32.13
CA ALA A 403 -14.41 -37.77 32.41
C ALA A 403 -13.49 -38.94 32.81
N ALA A 404 -12.29 -39.03 32.24
CA ALA A 404 -11.29 -40.02 32.62
C ALA A 404 -10.79 -39.79 34.05
N GLU A 405 -10.53 -38.55 34.43
CA GLU A 405 -10.03 -38.19 35.75
C GLU A 405 -11.08 -38.39 36.86
N LEU A 406 -12.36 -38.09 36.57
CA LEU A 406 -13.48 -38.34 37.50
C LEU A 406 -13.79 -39.82 37.72
N ASN A 407 -13.59 -40.68 36.71
CA ASN A 407 -13.91 -42.10 36.82
C ASN A 407 -12.71 -42.99 37.21
N TYR A 408 -11.49 -42.62 36.82
CA TYR A 408 -10.31 -43.48 36.96
C TYR A 408 -9.15 -42.84 37.74
N GLY A 409 -9.27 -41.56 38.16
CA GLY A 409 -8.27 -40.89 39.00
C GLY A 409 -6.90 -40.68 38.33
N GLN A 410 -6.84 -40.70 37.01
CA GLN A 410 -5.64 -40.40 36.22
C GLN A 410 -5.98 -39.38 35.14
N SER A 411 -5.21 -38.30 35.07
CA SER A 411 -5.24 -37.33 33.96
C SER A 411 -4.46 -37.90 32.77
N LEU A 412 -4.98 -37.72 31.55
CA LEU A 412 -4.20 -37.88 30.32
C LEU A 412 -3.34 -36.62 30.14
N ASP A 413 -2.20 -36.57 30.83
CA ASP A 413 -1.10 -35.65 30.54
C ASP A 413 -0.20 -36.19 29.40
#